data_AF-A0A1Z9SMA6-F1
#
_entry.id   AF-A0A1Z9SMA6-F1
#
_cell.length_a   1.000
_cell.length_b   1.000
_cell.length_c   1.000
_cell.angle_alpha   90.00
_cell.angle_beta   90.00
_cell.angle_gamma   90.00
#
_symmetry.space_group_name_H-M   'P 1'
#
loop_
_entity.id
_entity.type
_entity.pdbx_description
1 polymer ?
#
loop_
_entity_poly.entity_id
_entity_poly.type
_entity_poly.pdbx_seq_one_letter_code
_entity_poly.pdbx_strand_id
1 'polypeptide(L)' 'MALTDGLTGLYDRRYLEAHLNGLIERIACGRRHLSFIMFDIDHFKKINATHGHAAGDEVLQELCARRGGQFRNRG' A
#
# COMPACT_ATOMS: atom_id res chain seq x y z
N MET A 1 -8.25 -17.51 0.51
CA MET A 1 -7.03 -16.69 0.64
C MET A 1 -7.41 -15.26 0.31
N ALA A 2 -7.27 -14.31 1.24
CA ALA A 2 -7.62 -12.92 1.00
C ALA A 2 -6.47 -12.19 0.26
N LEU A 3 -6.80 -11.41 -0.78
CA LEU A 3 -5.86 -10.56 -1.53
C LEU A 3 -5.69 -9.17 -0.91
N THR A 4 -6.48 -8.88 0.12
CA THR A 4 -6.49 -7.63 0.86
C THR A 4 -6.15 -7.89 2.31
N ASP A 5 -5.40 -6.97 2.90
CA ASP A 5 -5.12 -6.91 4.33
C ASP A 5 -6.41 -6.59 5.11
N GLY A 6 -6.69 -7.39 6.14
CA GLY A 6 -7.94 -7.31 6.89
C GLY A 6 -8.04 -6.08 7.79
N LEU A 7 -6.90 -5.46 8.14
CA LEU A 7 -6.86 -4.30 9.01
C LEU A 7 -7.04 -2.99 8.22
N THR A 8 -6.36 -2.87 7.08
CA THR A 8 -6.29 -1.63 6.29
C THR A 8 -7.17 -1.64 5.04
N GLY A 9 -7.66 -2.82 4.62
CA GLY A 9 -8.40 -3.00 3.37
C GLY A 9 -7.55 -2.84 2.11
N LEU A 10 -6.24 -2.64 2.24
CA LEU A 10 -5.32 -2.49 1.12
C LEU A 10 -4.94 -3.84 0.53
N TYR A 11 -4.49 -3.83 -0.72
CA TYR A 11 -3.89 -5.02 -1.32
C TYR A 11 -2.67 -5.47 -0.54
N ASP A 12 -2.61 -6.76 -0.25
CA ASP A 12 -1.46 -7.35 0.42
C ASP A 12 -0.26 -7.48 -0.54
N ARG A 13 0.89 -7.85 0.03
CA ARG A 13 2.12 -8.03 -0.74
C ARG A 13 1.97 -9.06 -1.87
N ARG A 14 1.17 -10.11 -1.69
CA ARG A 14 0.99 -11.19 -2.67
C ARG A 14 0.24 -10.68 -3.90
N TYR A 15 -0.79 -9.86 -3.69
CA TYR A 15 -1.48 -9.18 -4.78
C TYR A 15 -0.52 -8.26 -5.55
N LEU A 16 0.29 -7.47 -4.83
CA LEU A 16 1.25 -6.55 -5.46
C LEU A 16 2.26 -7.31 -6.34
N GLU A 17 2.85 -8.39 -5.84
CA GLU A 17 3.82 -9.21 -6.58
C GLU A 17 3.20 -9.82 -7.85
N ALA A 18 2.00 -10.41 -7.73
CA ALA A 18 1.29 -10.96 -8.88
C ALA A 18 0.93 -9.88 -9.92
N HIS A 19 0.50 -8.70 -9.46
CA HIS A 19 0.12 -7.61 -10.34
C HIS A 19 1.33 -6.96 -11.03
N LEU A 20 2.44 -6.77 -10.30
CA LEU A 20 3.68 -6.21 -10.84
C LEU A 20 4.28 -7.09 -11.94
N ASN A 21 4.27 -8.41 -11.78
CA ASN A 21 4.77 -9.32 -12.83
C ASN A 21 4.02 -9.12 -14.15
N GLY A 22 2.69 -9.07 -14.12
CA GLY A 22 1.88 -8.80 -15.31
C GLY A 22 2.06 -7.38 -15.87
N LEU A 23 2.32 -6.38 -15.02
CA LEU A 23 2.63 -5.02 -15.47
C LEU A 23 3.99 -4.94 -16.17
N ILE A 24 5.01 -5.60 -15.62
CA ILE A 24 6.37 -5.65 -16.18
C ILE A 24 6.35 -6.30 -17.57
N GLU A 25 5.66 -7.42 -17.74
CA GLU A 25 5.50 -8.08 -19.05
C GLU A 25 4.85 -7.15 -20.09
N ARG A 26 3.78 -6.45 -19.70
CA ARG A 26 3.07 -5.50 -20.60
C ARG A 26 3.91 -4.28 -20.96
N ILE A 27 4.79 -3.84 -20.08
CA ILE A 27 5.72 -2.73 -20.32
C ILE A 27 6.92 -3.18 -21.15
N ALA A 28 7.41 -4.40 -20.96
CA ALA A 28 8.48 -4.95 -21.78
C ALA A 28 8.07 -5.00 -23.27
N CYS A 29 6.79 -5.25 -23.55
CA CYS A 29 6.23 -5.27 -24.90
C CYS A 29 5.87 -3.90 -25.49
N GLY A 30 5.89 -2.79 -24.73
CA GLY A 30 5.49 -1.47 -25.24
C GLY A 30 6.06 -0.33 -24.41
N ARG A 31 6.56 0.73 -25.07
CA ARG A 31 7.30 1.88 -24.50
C ARG A 31 6.53 2.70 -23.45
N ARG A 32 6.11 2.09 -22.34
CA ARG A 32 5.50 2.73 -21.19
C ARG A 32 6.43 2.62 -20.00
N HIS A 33 6.38 3.60 -19.10
CA HIS A 33 7.17 3.60 -17.88
C HIS A 33 6.30 3.20 -16.70
N LEU A 34 6.85 2.40 -15.78
CA LEU A 34 6.26 2.12 -14.47
C LEU A 34 6.91 3.04 -13.43
N SER A 35 6.11 3.59 -12.54
CA SER A 35 6.59 4.27 -11.34
C SER A 35 5.95 3.64 -10.12
N PHE A 36 6.74 3.44 -9.08
CA PHE A 36 6.30 2.88 -7.81
C PHE A 36 6.71 3.80 -6.66
N ILE A 37 5.86 3.89 -5.64
CA ILE A 37 6.14 4.64 -4.41
C ILE A 37 6.04 3.66 -3.25
N MET A 38 7.12 3.57 -2.48
CA MET A 38 7.16 2.85 -1.22
C MET A 38 7.34 3.87 -0.10
N PHE A 39 6.55 3.75 0.96
CA PHE A 39 6.65 4.60 2.13
C PHE A 39 6.66 3.73 3.39
N ASP A 40 7.31 4.23 4.43
CA ASP A 40 7.36 3.63 5.76
C ASP A 40 6.85 4.63 6.79
N ILE A 41 6.24 4.15 7.87
CA ILE A 41 5.76 5.03 8.95
C ILE A 41 6.88 5.20 9.97
N ASP A 42 7.47 6.38 9.98
CA ASP A 42 8.56 6.70 10.90
C ASP A 42 8.15 6.47 12.37
N HIS A 43 9.04 5.82 13.12
CA HIS A 43 8.88 5.55 14.54
C HIS A 43 7.60 4.77 14.93
N PHE A 44 7.00 4.00 14.02
CA PHE A 44 5.76 3.25 14.30
C PHE A 44 5.86 2.34 15.55
N LYS A 45 7.04 1.73 15.78
CA LYS A 45 7.29 0.93 17.00
C LYS A 45 7.17 1.75 18.29
N LYS A 46 7.55 3.03 18.27
CA LYS A 46 7.43 3.93 19.42
C LYS A 46 5.96 4.23 19.71
N ILE A 47 5.14 4.42 18.69
CA ILE A 47 3.68 4.59 18.83
C ILE A 47 3.09 3.37 19.52
N ASN A 48 3.40 2.16 19.03
CA ASN A 48 2.92 0.91 19.66
C ASN A 48 3.41 0.76 21.10
N ALA A 49 4.64 1.16 21.41
CA ALA A 49 5.20 1.08 22.75
C ALA A 49 4.56 2.08 23.72
N THR A 50 4.18 3.27 23.25
CA THR A 50 3.60 4.33 24.08
C THR A 50 2.08 4.21 24.22
N HIS A 51 1.38 3.77 23.17
CA HIS A 51 -0.09 3.81 23.10
C HIS A 51 -0.73 2.42 22.92
N GLY A 52 0.06 1.35 22.81
CA GLY A 52 -0.42 0.00 22.56
C GLY A 52 -0.71 -0.27 21.09
N HIS A 53 -0.88 -1.56 20.76
CA HIS A 53 -1.07 -2.02 19.39
C HIS A 53 -2.38 -1.52 18.74
N ALA A 54 -3.46 -1.41 19.51
CA ALA A 54 -4.74 -0.89 18.99
C ALA A 54 -4.62 0.54 18.46
N ALA A 55 -3.82 1.40 19.11
CA ALA A 55 -3.56 2.75 18.61
C ALA A 55 -2.72 2.74 17.33
N GLY A 56 -1.79 1.78 17.19
CA GLY A 56 -1.08 1.57 15.93
C GLY A 56 -1.99 1.14 14.79
N ASP A 57 -2.96 0.27 15.09
CA ASP A 57 -3.97 -0.19 14.14
C ASP A 57 -4.85 0.98 13.65
N GLU A 58 -5.29 1.86 14.55
CA GLU A 58 -6.04 3.07 14.20
C GLU A 58 -5.23 4.02 13.29
N VAL A 59 -3.94 4.21 13.57
CA VAL A 59 -3.04 5.01 12.72
C VAL A 59 -2.93 4.41 11.31
N LEU A 60 -2.79 3.09 11.21
CA LEU A 60 -2.73 2.39 9.93
C LEU A 60 -4.03 2.55 9.15
N GLN A 61 -5.18 2.40 9.81
CA GLN A 61 -6.49 2.56 9.20
C GLN A 61 -6.70 3.99 8.66
N GLU A 62 -6.40 5.00 9.47
CA GLU A 62 -6.54 6.41 9.09
C GLU A 62 -5.62 6.79 7.94
N LEU A 63 -4.36 6.33 7.96
CA LEU A 63 -3.41 6.56 6.87
C LEU A 63 -3.92 5.97 5.55
N CYS A 64 -4.53 4.78 5.61
CA CYS A 64 -5.07 4.10 4.44
C CYS A 64 -6.37 4.74 3.96
N ALA A 65 -7.23 5.23 4.85
CA ALA A 65 -8.45 5.94 4.50
C ALA A 65 -8.17 7.22 3.70
N ARG A 66 -7.07 7.91 3.99
CA ARG A 66 -6.63 9.12 3.26
C ARG A 66 -6.21 8.87 1.81
N ARG A 67 -6.09 7.61 1.35
CA ARG A 67 -5.65 7.24 -0.02
C ARG A 67 -6.64 7.58 -1.15
N GLY A 68 -7.91 7.83 -0.86
CA GLY A 68 -8.94 7.94 -1.90
C GLY A 68 -8.88 9.19 -2.80
N GLY A 69 -8.25 10.28 -2.34
CA GLY A 69 -8.40 11.60 -3.00
C GLY A 69 -7.32 11.99 -4.01
N GLN A 70 -6.09 11.47 -3.90
CA GLN A 70 -4.93 12.15 -4.53
C GLN A 70 -4.18 11.36 -5.60
N PHE A 71 -4.45 10.06 -5.77
CA PHE A 71 -3.60 9.19 -6.61
C PHE A 71 -4.18 8.80 -7.99
N ARG A 72 -5.33 9.33 -8.39
CA ARG A 72 -5.86 9.18 -9.77
C ARG A 72 -5.87 10.52 -10.49
N ASN A 73 -4.72 10.94 -11.00
CA ASN A 73 -4.69 11.84 -12.13
C ASN A 73 -4.69 11.00 -13.42
N ARG A 74 -5.85 10.94 -14.09
CA ARG A 74 -5.94 10.47 -15.47
C ARG A 74 -5.50 11.64 -16.35
N GLY A 75 -4.25 11.61 -16.78
CA GLY A 75 -3.87 12.22 -18.06
C GLY A 75 -4.44 11.39 -19.21
#